data_AF-A0A150IJI0-F1
#
_entry.id   AF-A0A150IJI0-F1
#
_cell.length_a   1.000
_cell.length_b   1.000
_cell.length_c   1.000
_cell.angle_alpha   90.00
_cell.angle_beta   90.00
_cell.angle_gamma   90.00
#
_symmetry.space_group_name_H-M   'P 1'
#
loop_
_entity.id
_entity.type
_entity.pdbx_description
1 polymer ?
#
loop_
_entity_poly.entity_id
_entity_poly.type
_entity_poly.pdbx_seq_one_letter_code
_entity_poly.pdbx_strand_id
1 'polypeptide(L)'
;MIEHTFTPVIRRILQKAFGKSAKTIFDRSFLLQYLNIKTKAAERGAKSRASYANLYALYVVIEDYVNNKYHQRNDYKDYEGARFIQLFRRQRQLPFGSKLQNHALNHRLNEEFKKFFPNCEFIPILRNVKTSRYWINENLLILEISGRKLNIAQAILLIIDSYIEVRRDIFKHFIRDCQQLRMIQREDSKAVDIFIRNLLRPNVDARIFEIVSYAILKEFYGGQSIFWGWTLDDVKADCLVLYKTGRTNANDGGIDFVMRPLGRFFQVTETVDAGKYFLDIDKIQKFPLTFVVKSEDSVEEILKHIRIQAERSYKISRIIETYMNCIEEVINIPLLLERFAEVKTKNKLQNVIDNIVVQSKVEFNYEDTEE
;
A
#
# COMPACT_ATOMS: atom_id res chain seq x y z
N MET A 1 13.18 20.91 1.45
CA MET A 1 12.50 19.94 0.57
C MET A 1 13.27 18.63 0.64
N ILE A 2 12.60 17.48 0.84
CA ILE A 2 13.28 16.18 0.89
C ILE A 2 13.47 15.67 -0.54
N GLU A 3 14.72 15.51 -0.98
CA GLU A 3 15.03 14.85 -2.25
C GLU A 3 15.02 13.33 -2.09
N HIS A 4 14.58 12.64 -3.14
CA HIS A 4 14.56 11.18 -3.23
C HIS A 4 14.82 10.74 -4.67
N THR A 5 14.94 9.44 -4.94
CA THR A 5 15.37 8.93 -6.26
C THR A 5 14.51 9.34 -7.45
N PHE A 6 13.26 9.76 -7.24
CA PHE A 6 12.37 10.21 -8.32
C PHE A 6 12.39 11.74 -8.53
N THR A 7 12.90 12.51 -7.56
CA THR A 7 13.06 13.97 -7.71
C THR A 7 13.86 14.37 -8.96
N PRO A 8 14.95 13.67 -9.35
CA PRO A 8 15.66 13.94 -10.61
C PRO A 8 14.80 13.73 -11.87
N VAL A 9 13.86 12.77 -11.85
CA VAL A 9 12.93 12.53 -12.97
C VAL A 9 11.97 13.70 -13.11
N ILE A 10 11.39 14.17 -12.00
CA ILE A 10 10.54 15.36 -11.97
C ILE A 10 11.29 16.57 -12.53
N ARG A 11 12.50 16.85 -12.01
CA ARG A 11 13.34 17.96 -12.47
C ARG A 11 13.63 17.86 -13.97
N ARG A 12 13.92 16.67 -14.50
CA ARG A 12 14.17 16.45 -15.93
C ARG A 12 12.93 16.73 -16.79
N ILE A 13 11.75 16.31 -16.36
CA ILE A 13 10.48 16.59 -17.05
C ILE A 13 10.24 18.10 -17.10
N LEU A 14 10.39 18.77 -15.96
CA LEU A 14 10.22 20.23 -15.88
C LEU A 14 11.29 20.97 -16.71
N GLN A 15 12.54 20.50 -16.73
CA GLN A 15 13.60 21.08 -17.54
C GLN A 15 13.30 20.98 -19.03
N LYS A 16 12.75 19.86 -19.49
CA LYS A 16 12.32 19.69 -20.88
C LYS A 16 11.15 20.61 -21.23
N ALA A 17 10.18 20.78 -20.32
CA ALA A 17 8.99 21.59 -20.57
C ALA A 17 9.22 23.10 -20.46
N PHE A 18 10.07 23.55 -19.53
CA PHE A 18 10.17 24.96 -19.14
C PHE A 18 11.59 25.53 -19.15
N GLY A 19 12.59 24.72 -19.54
CA GLY A 19 13.98 25.16 -19.66
C GLY A 19 14.51 25.78 -18.36
N LYS A 20 15.09 26.97 -18.46
CA LYS A 20 15.72 27.68 -17.32
C LYS A 20 14.77 27.96 -16.15
N SER A 21 13.46 28.04 -16.39
CA SER A 21 12.46 28.29 -15.34
C SER A 21 12.10 27.06 -14.52
N ALA A 22 12.54 25.86 -14.93
CA ALA A 22 12.12 24.59 -14.32
C ALA A 22 12.37 24.52 -12.80
N LYS A 23 13.54 24.98 -12.35
CA LYS A 23 13.87 25.00 -10.91
C LYS A 23 12.91 25.91 -10.14
N THR A 24 12.71 27.13 -10.62
CA THR A 24 11.79 28.10 -9.99
C THR A 24 10.36 27.60 -9.97
N ILE A 25 9.90 26.93 -11.04
CA ILE A 25 8.57 26.30 -11.12
C ILE A 25 8.42 25.23 -10.04
N PHE A 26 9.40 24.34 -9.93
CA PHE A 26 9.39 23.27 -8.94
C PHE A 26 9.37 23.81 -7.51
N ASP A 27 10.19 24.82 -7.23
CA ASP A 27 10.33 25.39 -5.89
C ASP A 27 9.10 26.22 -5.48
N ARG A 28 8.38 26.85 -6.42
CA ARG A 28 7.20 27.68 -6.12
C ARG A 28 5.87 26.94 -6.16
N SER A 29 5.77 25.81 -6.87
CA SER A 29 4.51 25.09 -7.01
C SER A 29 4.25 24.13 -5.86
N PHE A 30 3.26 24.44 -5.01
CA PHE A 30 2.80 23.50 -3.97
C PHE A 30 2.31 22.17 -4.56
N LEU A 31 1.73 22.18 -5.77
CA LEU A 31 1.27 20.95 -6.41
C LEU A 31 2.45 20.07 -6.87
N LEU A 32 3.52 20.64 -7.42
CA LEU A 32 4.72 19.87 -7.75
C LEU A 32 5.47 19.39 -6.50
N GLN A 33 5.51 20.19 -5.44
CA GLN A 33 6.05 19.75 -4.14
C GLN A 33 5.23 18.60 -3.55
N TYR A 34 3.90 18.65 -3.66
CA TYR A 34 3.02 17.55 -3.26
C TYR A 34 3.32 16.29 -4.06
N LEU A 35 3.47 16.38 -5.39
CA LEU A 35 3.83 15.24 -6.23
C LEU A 35 5.19 14.64 -5.84
N ASN A 36 6.18 15.46 -5.52
CA ASN A 36 7.47 14.97 -5.01
C ASN A 36 7.24 14.14 -3.73
N ILE A 37 6.52 14.67 -2.73
CA ILE A 37 6.18 13.92 -1.51
C ILE A 37 5.48 12.59 -1.83
N LYS A 38 4.56 12.57 -2.80
CA LYS A 38 3.77 11.38 -3.17
C LYS A 38 4.49 10.36 -4.03
N THR A 39 5.60 10.75 -4.65
CA THR A 39 6.42 9.86 -5.48
C THR A 39 7.64 9.30 -4.75
N LYS A 40 7.78 9.57 -3.44
CA LYS A 40 8.84 8.99 -2.58
C LYS A 40 8.92 7.46 -2.67
N ALA A 41 7.78 6.79 -2.84
CA ALA A 41 7.68 5.34 -3.00
C ALA A 41 8.27 4.81 -4.33
N ALA A 42 8.93 5.62 -5.15
CA ALA A 42 9.66 5.15 -6.32
C ALA A 42 10.95 4.37 -5.98
N GLU A 43 11.49 4.55 -4.77
CA GLU A 43 12.68 3.83 -4.32
C GLU A 43 12.42 2.33 -4.16
N ARG A 44 13.31 1.50 -4.71
CA ARG A 44 13.37 0.06 -4.36
C ARG A 44 13.74 -0.04 -2.88
N GLY A 45 12.80 -0.42 -2.02
CA GLY A 45 13.00 -0.52 -0.57
C GLY A 45 12.44 0.65 0.25
N ALA A 46 11.66 1.55 -0.34
CA ALA A 46 10.89 2.50 0.46
C ALA A 46 9.79 1.80 1.26
N LYS A 47 9.76 2.03 2.58
CA LYS A 47 8.62 1.69 3.46
C LYS A 47 7.33 2.38 3.02
N SER A 48 7.44 3.49 2.27
CA SER A 48 6.32 4.33 1.85
C SER A 48 5.43 3.61 0.83
N ARG A 49 4.15 3.43 1.16
CA ARG A 49 3.13 2.92 0.24
C ARG A 49 2.92 3.88 -0.93
N ALA A 50 2.74 3.34 -2.13
CA ALA A 50 2.44 4.15 -3.31
C ALA A 50 1.07 4.84 -3.16
N SER A 51 1.02 6.15 -3.34
CA SER A 51 -0.19 6.97 -3.14
C SER A 51 -1.05 7.05 -4.41
N TYR A 52 -1.35 5.91 -5.03
CA TYR A 52 -2.10 5.85 -6.30
C TYR A 52 -3.46 6.55 -6.22
N ALA A 53 -4.16 6.44 -5.08
CA ALA A 53 -5.46 7.07 -4.88
C ALA A 53 -5.39 8.59 -5.09
N ASN A 54 -4.42 9.27 -4.48
CA ASN A 54 -4.30 10.72 -4.55
C ASN A 54 -3.67 11.17 -5.87
N LEU A 55 -2.64 10.46 -6.34
CA LEU A 55 -2.04 10.75 -7.65
C LEU A 55 -3.07 10.63 -8.77
N TYR A 56 -3.92 9.60 -8.76
CA TYR A 56 -4.90 9.40 -9.82
C TYR A 56 -6.09 10.33 -9.68
N ALA A 57 -6.46 10.73 -8.47
CA ALA A 57 -7.47 11.77 -8.27
C ALA A 57 -7.03 13.10 -8.92
N LEU A 58 -5.75 13.50 -8.79
CA LEU A 58 -5.19 14.64 -9.53
C LEU A 58 -5.13 14.36 -11.03
N TYR A 59 -4.64 13.18 -11.41
CA TYR A 59 -4.47 12.81 -12.80
C TYR A 59 -5.76 12.98 -13.59
N VAL A 60 -6.87 12.39 -13.13
CA VAL A 60 -8.11 12.38 -13.91
C VAL A 60 -8.76 13.76 -14.04
N VAL A 61 -8.66 14.62 -13.02
CA VAL A 61 -9.20 15.99 -13.12
C VAL A 61 -8.32 16.89 -13.99
N ILE A 62 -7.00 16.67 -13.98
CA ILE A 62 -6.06 17.40 -14.84
C ILE A 62 -6.14 16.89 -16.28
N GLU A 63 -6.32 15.58 -16.47
CA GLU A 63 -6.53 14.94 -17.77
C GLU A 63 -7.80 15.49 -18.42
N ASP A 64 -8.91 15.60 -17.68
CA ASP A 64 -10.13 16.26 -18.16
C ASP A 64 -9.89 17.73 -18.56
N TYR A 65 -9.17 18.49 -17.73
CA TYR A 65 -8.78 19.87 -18.03
C TYR A 65 -7.95 20.00 -19.32
N VAL A 66 -6.99 19.10 -19.52
CA VAL A 66 -6.12 19.08 -20.70
C VAL A 66 -6.86 18.61 -21.95
N ASN A 67 -7.69 17.57 -21.85
CA ASN A 67 -8.46 17.00 -22.96
C ASN A 67 -9.47 18.00 -23.54
N ASN A 68 -10.08 18.83 -22.69
CA ASN A 68 -10.95 19.92 -23.12
C ASN A 68 -10.18 21.18 -23.57
N LYS A 69 -8.84 21.11 -23.64
CA LYS A 69 -7.93 22.19 -24.08
C LYS A 69 -7.95 23.46 -23.24
N TYR A 70 -8.40 23.39 -21.98
CA TYR A 70 -8.44 24.55 -21.10
C TYR A 70 -7.05 25.11 -20.78
N HIS A 71 -6.01 24.28 -20.77
CA HIS A 71 -4.62 24.74 -20.66
C HIS A 71 -4.14 25.70 -21.76
N GLN A 72 -4.91 25.85 -22.85
CA GLN A 72 -4.62 26.73 -23.99
C GLN A 72 -5.63 27.87 -24.11
N ARG A 73 -6.68 27.89 -23.27
CA ARG A 73 -7.84 28.79 -23.37
C ARG A 73 -8.10 29.45 -22.02
N ASN A 74 -8.88 30.54 -22.01
CA ASN A 74 -9.22 31.30 -20.79
C ASN A 74 -10.70 31.16 -20.38
N ASP A 75 -11.39 30.14 -20.89
CA ASP A 75 -12.82 29.90 -20.66
C ASP A 75 -13.09 28.75 -19.68
N TYR A 76 -12.06 28.27 -18.96
CA TYR A 76 -12.23 27.26 -17.92
C TYR A 76 -13.16 27.71 -16.79
N LYS A 77 -13.22 29.01 -16.51
CA LYS A 77 -14.14 29.61 -15.54
C LYS A 77 -15.63 29.35 -15.86
N ASP A 78 -15.94 29.08 -17.13
CA ASP A 78 -17.30 28.86 -17.62
C ASP A 78 -17.64 27.36 -17.73
N TYR A 79 -16.71 26.47 -17.33
CA TYR A 79 -16.88 25.02 -17.42
C TYR A 79 -17.85 24.47 -16.36
N GLU A 80 -18.83 23.67 -16.81
CA GLU A 80 -19.80 22.99 -15.93
C GLU A 80 -19.17 21.96 -14.97
N GLY A 81 -17.94 21.53 -15.24
CA GLY A 81 -17.18 20.57 -14.43
C GLY A 81 -17.30 19.13 -14.91
N ALA A 82 -16.32 18.32 -14.53
CA ALA A 82 -16.29 16.91 -14.87
C ALA A 82 -17.26 16.11 -14.00
N ARG A 83 -17.91 15.09 -14.59
CA ARG A 83 -18.83 14.22 -13.83
C ARG A 83 -18.05 13.24 -12.96
N PHE A 84 -18.43 13.10 -11.69
CA PHE A 84 -17.83 12.13 -10.77
C PHE A 84 -17.66 10.72 -11.37
N ILE A 85 -18.74 10.19 -11.97
CA ILE A 85 -18.76 8.82 -12.50
C ILE A 85 -17.71 8.63 -13.60
N GLN A 86 -17.49 9.65 -14.44
CA GLN A 86 -16.50 9.59 -15.52
C GLN A 86 -15.07 9.62 -14.96
N LEU A 87 -14.80 10.55 -14.04
CA LEU A 87 -13.49 10.64 -13.36
C LEU A 87 -13.17 9.36 -12.59
N PHE A 88 -14.14 8.84 -11.83
CA PHE A 88 -13.95 7.63 -11.03
C PHE A 88 -13.76 6.38 -11.90
N ARG A 89 -14.50 6.27 -13.00
CA ARG A 89 -14.28 5.20 -13.99
C ARG A 89 -12.88 5.30 -14.59
N ARG A 90 -12.45 6.49 -15.01
CA ARG A 90 -11.10 6.69 -15.58
C ARG A 90 -10.00 6.38 -14.56
N GLN A 91 -10.17 6.79 -13.31
CA GLN A 91 -9.25 6.49 -12.21
C GLN A 91 -9.05 4.98 -12.04
N ARG A 92 -10.11 4.18 -12.21
CA ARG A 92 -10.06 2.71 -12.12
C ARG A 92 -9.45 2.02 -13.34
N GLN A 93 -9.33 2.71 -14.47
CA GLN A 93 -8.69 2.19 -15.68
C GLN A 93 -7.17 2.37 -15.66
N LEU A 94 -6.64 3.26 -14.82
CA LEU A 94 -5.20 3.45 -14.68
C LEU A 94 -4.53 2.22 -14.03
N PRO A 95 -3.25 1.92 -14.35
CA PRO A 95 -2.54 0.77 -13.77
C PRO A 95 -2.61 0.76 -12.24
N PHE A 96 -2.84 -0.39 -11.61
CA PHE A 96 -3.06 -0.50 -10.15
C PHE A 96 -4.29 0.27 -9.60
N GLY A 97 -5.14 0.83 -10.48
CA GLY A 97 -6.26 1.69 -10.11
C GLY A 97 -7.60 0.97 -9.92
N SER A 98 -7.75 -0.26 -10.41
CA SER A 98 -9.04 -0.96 -10.56
C SER A 98 -9.87 -1.10 -9.28
N LYS A 99 -9.20 -1.11 -8.11
CA LYS A 99 -9.84 -1.24 -6.79
C LYS A 99 -9.82 0.04 -5.95
N LEU A 100 -9.37 1.16 -6.51
CA LEU A 100 -9.39 2.45 -5.80
C LEU A 100 -10.82 2.81 -5.39
N GLN A 101 -10.94 3.29 -4.14
CA GLN A 101 -12.14 3.89 -3.58
C GLN A 101 -12.23 5.37 -3.97
N ASN A 102 -13.42 5.95 -3.82
CA ASN A 102 -13.72 7.32 -4.22
C ASN A 102 -13.24 8.40 -3.22
N HIS A 103 -12.74 8.02 -2.04
CA HIS A 103 -12.42 8.97 -0.97
C HIS A 103 -11.38 10.02 -1.36
N ALA A 104 -10.42 9.68 -2.23
CA ALA A 104 -9.39 10.59 -2.70
C ALA A 104 -9.96 11.77 -3.50
N LEU A 105 -10.84 11.49 -4.48
CA LEU A 105 -11.56 12.52 -5.24
C LEU A 105 -12.43 13.39 -4.33
N ASN A 106 -12.99 12.80 -3.26
CA ASN A 106 -13.99 13.44 -2.43
C ASN A 106 -13.40 14.37 -1.35
N HIS A 107 -12.43 13.92 -0.56
CA HIS A 107 -11.92 14.71 0.57
C HIS A 107 -10.47 14.41 0.93
N ARG A 108 -10.07 13.13 0.89
CA ARG A 108 -8.79 12.66 1.45
C ARG A 108 -7.59 13.36 0.81
N LEU A 109 -7.63 13.62 -0.49
CA LEU A 109 -6.56 14.35 -1.17
C LEU A 109 -6.43 15.79 -0.66
N ASN A 110 -7.54 16.52 -0.60
CA ASN A 110 -7.54 17.92 -0.18
C ASN A 110 -7.13 18.07 1.29
N GLU A 111 -7.63 17.21 2.18
CA GLU A 111 -7.25 17.21 3.60
C GLU A 111 -5.76 16.95 3.78
N GLU A 112 -5.22 15.97 3.06
CA GLU A 112 -3.81 15.64 3.12
C GLU A 112 -2.94 16.74 2.52
N PHE A 113 -3.35 17.35 1.41
CA PHE A 113 -2.67 18.50 0.82
C PHE A 113 -2.59 19.67 1.81
N LYS A 114 -3.70 20.00 2.49
CA LYS A 114 -3.73 21.04 3.54
C LYS A 114 -2.79 20.73 4.70
N LYS A 115 -2.66 19.46 5.10
CA LYS A 115 -1.72 19.07 6.18
C LYS A 115 -0.27 19.36 5.79
N PHE A 116 0.11 19.18 4.52
CA PHE A 116 1.45 19.52 4.04
C PHE A 116 1.64 21.01 3.79
N PHE A 117 0.60 21.71 3.35
CA PHE A 117 0.66 23.12 2.97
C PHE A 117 -0.45 23.94 3.67
N PRO A 118 -0.37 24.12 5.01
CA PRO A 118 -1.44 24.77 5.78
C PRO A 118 -1.61 26.26 5.42
N ASN A 119 -0.57 26.90 4.90
CA ASN A 119 -0.57 28.31 4.49
C ASN A 119 -1.01 28.51 3.03
N CYS A 120 -1.31 27.45 2.29
CA CYS A 120 -1.84 27.57 0.94
C CYS A 120 -3.35 27.84 1.01
N GLU A 121 -3.79 28.96 0.45
CA GLU A 121 -5.21 29.32 0.39
C GLU A 121 -6.02 28.40 -0.54
N PHE A 122 -5.34 27.70 -1.44
CA PHE A 122 -5.95 26.89 -2.49
C PHE A 122 -5.93 25.41 -2.13
N ILE A 123 -7.03 24.72 -2.46
CA ILE A 123 -7.11 23.25 -2.47
C ILE A 123 -7.03 22.72 -3.90
N PRO A 124 -6.48 21.51 -4.14
CA PRO A 124 -6.36 20.95 -5.48
C PRO A 124 -7.69 20.69 -6.18
N ILE A 125 -8.61 19.95 -5.54
CA ILE A 125 -9.87 19.53 -6.19
C ILE A 125 -11.03 20.36 -5.63
N LEU A 126 -11.73 21.07 -6.50
CA LEU A 126 -13.00 21.71 -6.18
C LEU A 126 -14.14 20.75 -6.53
N ARG A 127 -15.19 20.71 -5.70
CA ARG A 127 -16.35 19.85 -5.94
C ARG A 127 -17.66 20.55 -5.61
N ASN A 128 -18.68 20.27 -6.40
CA ASN A 128 -20.07 20.58 -6.07
C ASN A 128 -20.79 19.28 -5.72
N VAL A 129 -21.15 19.13 -4.44
CA VAL A 129 -21.78 17.91 -3.91
C VAL A 129 -23.18 17.70 -4.51
N LYS A 130 -23.93 18.78 -4.76
CA LYS A 130 -25.30 18.70 -5.30
C LYS A 130 -25.32 18.21 -6.74
N THR A 131 -24.38 18.67 -7.56
CA THR A 131 -24.32 18.32 -9.00
C THR A 131 -23.33 17.19 -9.31
N SER A 132 -22.57 16.72 -8.31
CA SER A 132 -21.47 15.73 -8.48
C SER A 132 -20.48 16.14 -9.57
N ARG A 133 -20.14 17.43 -9.60
CA ARG A 133 -19.21 18.06 -10.55
C ARG A 133 -17.89 18.40 -9.87
N TYR A 134 -16.79 18.27 -10.61
CA TYR A 134 -15.43 18.36 -10.11
C TYR A 134 -14.56 19.21 -11.04
N TRP A 135 -13.63 19.94 -10.45
CA TRP A 135 -12.68 20.80 -11.16
C TRP A 135 -11.31 20.68 -10.49
N ILE A 136 -10.25 20.79 -11.28
CA ILE A 136 -8.94 21.16 -10.75
C ILE A 136 -8.91 22.67 -10.48
N ASN A 137 -8.34 23.07 -9.36
CA ASN A 137 -8.14 24.49 -9.05
C ASN A 137 -6.99 25.07 -9.89
N GLU A 138 -7.34 25.92 -10.85
CA GLU A 138 -6.40 26.47 -11.82
C GLU A 138 -5.30 27.35 -11.19
N ASN A 139 -5.55 27.91 -10.00
CA ASN A 139 -4.54 28.65 -9.22
C ASN A 139 -3.33 27.79 -8.82
N LEU A 140 -3.46 26.45 -8.86
CA LEU A 140 -2.38 25.51 -8.60
C LEU A 140 -1.74 24.96 -9.89
N LEU A 141 -2.31 25.27 -11.06
CA LEU A 141 -1.80 24.90 -12.39
C LEU A 141 -1.12 26.04 -13.13
N ILE A 142 -1.50 27.29 -12.86
CA ILE A 142 -0.91 28.46 -13.51
C ILE A 142 0.06 29.14 -12.54
N LEU A 143 1.31 29.29 -12.98
CA LEU A 143 2.36 30.01 -12.23
C LEU A 143 2.77 31.26 -13.00
N GLU A 144 2.95 32.35 -12.28
CA GLU A 144 3.51 33.57 -12.84
C GLU A 144 5.02 33.64 -12.53
N ILE A 145 5.84 33.58 -13.58
CA ILE A 145 7.30 33.62 -13.48
C ILE A 145 7.83 34.62 -14.50
N SER A 146 8.55 35.62 -14.01
CA SER A 146 9.14 36.68 -14.84
C SER A 146 8.10 37.36 -15.75
N GLY A 147 6.90 37.62 -15.24
CA GLY A 147 5.79 38.25 -15.96
C GLY A 147 5.11 37.36 -17.01
N ARG A 148 5.42 36.06 -17.05
CA ARG A 148 4.77 35.09 -17.94
C ARG A 148 3.95 34.10 -17.14
N LYS A 149 2.71 33.86 -17.58
CA LYS A 149 1.85 32.79 -17.06
C LYS A 149 2.25 31.48 -17.73
N LEU A 150 2.62 30.49 -16.92
CA LEU A 150 3.01 29.16 -17.35
C LEU A 150 2.04 28.14 -16.78
N ASN A 151 1.51 27.26 -17.63
CA ASN A 151 0.63 26.18 -17.22
C ASN A 151 1.44 24.88 -17.02
N ILE A 152 1.30 24.24 -15.85
CA ILE A 152 2.04 23.02 -15.50
C ILE A 152 1.23 21.73 -15.64
N ALA A 153 -0.01 21.78 -16.14
CA ALA A 153 -0.91 20.63 -16.23
C ALA A 153 -0.31 19.44 -16.99
N GLN A 154 0.22 19.69 -18.20
CA GLN A 154 0.84 18.63 -19.01
C GLN A 154 2.07 18.02 -18.34
N ALA A 155 2.89 18.85 -17.67
CA ALA A 155 4.06 18.37 -16.95
C ALA A 155 3.67 17.49 -15.75
N ILE A 156 2.58 17.83 -15.05
CA ILE A 156 2.04 17.01 -13.96
C ILE A 156 1.58 15.64 -14.46
N LEU A 157 0.83 15.58 -15.57
CA LEU A 157 0.41 14.31 -16.16
C LEU A 157 1.63 13.44 -16.50
N LEU A 158 2.63 14.02 -17.16
CA LEU A 158 3.85 13.30 -17.54
C LEU A 158 4.67 12.82 -16.32
N ILE A 159 4.70 13.59 -15.24
CA ILE A 159 5.33 13.18 -13.96
C ILE A 159 4.62 11.96 -13.38
N ILE A 160 3.28 11.98 -13.34
CA ILE A 160 2.49 10.88 -12.81
C ILE A 160 2.65 9.63 -13.71
N ASP A 161 2.57 9.78 -15.03
CA ASP A 161 2.79 8.68 -15.99
C ASP A 161 4.18 8.05 -15.82
N SER A 162 5.23 8.89 -15.73
CA SER A 162 6.60 8.41 -15.51
C SER A 162 6.74 7.68 -14.17
N TYR A 163 6.04 8.12 -13.14
CA TYR A 163 6.03 7.44 -11.85
C TYR A 163 5.35 6.07 -11.93
N ILE A 164 4.21 6.00 -12.63
CA ILE A 164 3.47 4.75 -12.85
C ILE A 164 4.36 3.74 -13.58
N GLU A 165 5.06 4.15 -14.65
CA GLU A 165 5.93 3.26 -15.41
C GLU A 165 7.09 2.73 -14.57
N VAL A 166 7.77 3.58 -13.77
CA VAL A 166 8.80 3.11 -12.82
C VAL A 166 8.24 2.04 -11.87
N ARG A 167 7.01 2.22 -11.39
CA ARG A 167 6.37 1.24 -10.49
C ARG A 167 5.99 -0.05 -11.21
N ARG A 168 5.51 0.02 -12.45
CA ARG A 168 5.24 -1.16 -13.29
C ARG A 168 6.52 -1.94 -13.54
N ASP A 169 7.61 -1.26 -13.86
CA ASP A 169 8.90 -1.91 -14.09
C ASP A 169 9.41 -2.58 -12.83
N ILE A 170 9.40 -1.92 -11.67
CA ILE A 170 9.80 -2.54 -10.39
C ILE A 170 8.99 -3.82 -10.14
N PHE A 171 7.69 -3.78 -10.40
CA PHE A 171 6.83 -4.95 -10.20
C PHE A 171 7.09 -6.07 -11.20
N LYS A 172 7.27 -5.75 -12.50
CA LYS A 172 7.64 -6.73 -13.53
C LYS A 172 8.97 -7.43 -13.19
N HIS A 173 9.97 -6.67 -12.76
CA HIS A 173 11.25 -7.23 -12.32
C HIS A 173 11.04 -8.16 -11.12
N PHE A 174 10.26 -7.76 -10.12
CA PHE A 174 9.96 -8.61 -8.97
C PHE A 174 9.30 -9.95 -9.35
N ILE A 175 8.34 -9.95 -10.28
CA ILE A 175 7.71 -11.18 -10.77
C ILE A 175 8.71 -12.05 -11.54
N ARG A 176 9.55 -11.45 -12.38
CA ARG A 176 10.62 -12.17 -13.10
C ARG A 176 11.63 -12.79 -12.15
N ASP A 177 12.05 -12.05 -11.12
CA ASP A 177 12.96 -12.55 -10.08
C ASP A 177 12.33 -13.78 -9.39
N CYS A 178 11.04 -13.70 -9.02
CA CYS A 178 10.34 -14.85 -8.46
C CYS A 178 10.30 -16.04 -9.44
N GLN A 179 9.98 -15.80 -10.72
CA GLN A 179 9.92 -16.86 -11.75
C GLN A 179 11.29 -17.51 -12.00
N GLN A 180 12.37 -16.74 -12.04
CA GLN A 180 13.73 -17.25 -12.18
C GLN A 180 14.08 -18.15 -10.98
N LEU A 181 13.75 -17.71 -9.77
CA LEU A 181 13.97 -18.51 -8.55
C LEU A 181 13.13 -19.80 -8.51
N ARG A 182 11.99 -19.88 -9.23
CA ARG A 182 11.24 -21.14 -9.40
C ARG A 182 11.98 -22.16 -10.27
N MET A 183 12.82 -21.69 -11.21
CA MET A 183 13.56 -22.55 -12.15
C MET A 183 14.88 -23.07 -11.57
N ILE A 184 15.38 -22.45 -10.50
CA ILE A 184 16.58 -22.90 -9.80
C ILE A 184 16.27 -24.27 -9.17
N GLN A 185 16.97 -25.31 -9.63
CA GLN A 185 16.87 -26.65 -9.05
C GLN A 185 17.31 -26.65 -7.58
N ARG A 186 16.84 -27.64 -6.81
CA ARG A 186 16.97 -27.79 -5.34
C ARG A 186 18.37 -27.51 -4.74
N GLU A 187 19.43 -27.56 -5.53
CA GLU A 187 20.81 -27.46 -5.07
C GLU A 187 21.29 -26.02 -4.76
N ASP A 188 20.63 -24.97 -5.25
CA ASP A 188 20.94 -23.56 -4.86
C ASP A 188 19.86 -22.93 -3.95
N SER A 189 19.52 -23.66 -2.88
CA SER A 189 18.58 -23.22 -1.85
C SER A 189 19.01 -21.94 -1.10
N LYS A 190 20.27 -21.53 -1.22
CA LYS A 190 20.82 -20.33 -0.58
C LYS A 190 20.35 -19.05 -1.24
N ALA A 191 20.33 -18.99 -2.58
CA ALA A 191 19.87 -17.81 -3.31
C ALA A 191 18.40 -17.49 -2.98
N VAL A 192 17.56 -18.53 -2.96
CA VAL A 192 16.14 -18.40 -2.59
C VAL A 192 15.97 -17.98 -1.12
N ASP A 193 16.73 -18.57 -0.20
CA ASP A 193 16.68 -18.19 1.22
C ASP A 193 17.02 -16.70 1.42
N ILE A 194 18.09 -16.22 0.79
CA ILE A 194 18.50 -14.82 0.84
C ILE A 194 17.40 -13.92 0.25
N PHE A 195 16.80 -14.32 -0.88
CA PHE A 195 15.72 -13.58 -1.51
C PHE A 195 14.52 -13.41 -0.58
N ILE A 196 13.99 -14.50 -0.02
CA ILE A 196 12.83 -14.46 0.89
C ILE A 196 13.13 -13.62 2.13
N ARG A 197 14.32 -13.77 2.73
CA ARG A 197 14.76 -12.93 3.86
C ARG A 197 14.76 -11.44 3.52
N ASN A 198 15.20 -11.08 2.32
CA ASN A 198 15.22 -9.69 1.87
C ASN A 198 13.80 -9.11 1.71
N LEU A 199 12.80 -9.93 1.40
CA LEU A 199 11.40 -9.50 1.31
C LEU A 199 10.72 -9.31 2.68
N LEU A 200 11.32 -9.82 3.77
CA LEU A 200 10.78 -9.67 5.12
C LEU A 200 11.34 -8.46 5.88
N ARG A 201 12.35 -7.77 5.33
CA ARG A 201 13.02 -6.66 6.02
C ARG A 201 12.05 -5.52 6.40
N PRO A 202 12.28 -4.80 7.50
CA PRO A 202 11.39 -3.73 7.98
C PRO A 202 11.11 -2.61 6.97
N ASN A 203 11.98 -2.38 6.00
CA ASN A 203 11.86 -1.34 4.97
C ASN A 203 11.07 -1.77 3.71
N VAL A 204 10.70 -3.04 3.58
CA VAL A 204 9.96 -3.55 2.39
C VAL A 204 8.53 -2.97 2.30
N ASP A 205 7.89 -3.02 1.14
CA ASP A 205 6.45 -2.68 1.02
C ASP A 205 5.61 -3.61 1.92
N ALA A 206 4.69 -3.04 2.73
CA ALA A 206 3.86 -3.81 3.65
C ALA A 206 3.02 -4.90 2.94
N ARG A 207 2.62 -4.69 1.68
CA ARG A 207 1.90 -5.70 0.87
C ARG A 207 2.76 -6.91 0.57
N ILE A 208 4.03 -6.66 0.23
CA ILE A 208 4.98 -7.74 -0.02
C ILE A 208 5.24 -8.51 1.29
N PHE A 209 5.38 -7.81 2.41
CA PHE A 209 5.51 -8.45 3.72
C PHE A 209 4.31 -9.36 4.04
N GLU A 210 3.07 -8.89 3.86
CA GLU A 210 1.86 -9.71 4.05
C GLU A 210 1.83 -10.94 3.13
N ILE A 211 2.15 -10.76 1.84
CA ILE A 211 2.16 -11.87 0.87
C ILE A 211 3.18 -12.93 1.27
N VAL A 212 4.38 -12.50 1.66
CA VAL A 212 5.46 -13.41 2.02
C VAL A 212 5.17 -14.09 3.36
N SER A 213 4.64 -13.36 4.35
CA SER A 213 4.25 -13.95 5.63
C SER A 213 3.12 -14.95 5.47
N TYR A 214 2.11 -14.65 4.64
CA TYR A 214 1.06 -15.60 4.27
C TYR A 214 1.64 -16.88 3.65
N ALA A 215 2.52 -16.74 2.66
CA ALA A 215 3.10 -17.89 1.96
C ALA A 215 3.92 -18.79 2.90
N ILE A 216 4.70 -18.20 3.81
CA ILE A 216 5.47 -18.95 4.82
C ILE A 216 4.53 -19.65 5.79
N LEU A 217 3.58 -18.92 6.39
CA LEU A 217 2.68 -19.45 7.41
C LEU A 217 1.75 -20.54 6.84
N LYS A 218 1.29 -20.38 5.59
CA LYS A 218 0.48 -21.38 4.90
C LYS A 218 1.21 -22.72 4.81
N GLU A 219 2.48 -22.73 4.39
CA GLU A 219 3.25 -23.96 4.26
C GLU A 219 3.69 -24.53 5.62
N PHE A 220 3.97 -23.65 6.59
CA PHE A 220 4.32 -24.00 7.96
C PHE A 220 3.19 -24.75 8.67
N TYR A 221 1.98 -24.16 8.70
CA TYR A 221 0.81 -24.75 9.32
C TYR A 221 0.22 -25.89 8.48
N GLY A 222 0.31 -25.83 7.14
CA GLY A 222 -0.17 -26.89 6.25
C GLY A 222 0.50 -28.25 6.42
N GLY A 223 1.58 -28.34 7.20
CA GLY A 223 2.20 -29.62 7.61
C GLY A 223 1.70 -30.15 8.96
N GLN A 224 0.75 -29.48 9.61
CA GLN A 224 0.28 -29.80 10.95
C GLN A 224 -1.15 -30.34 10.87
N SER A 225 -1.43 -31.37 11.67
CA SER A 225 -2.76 -31.96 11.78
C SER A 225 -3.26 -31.81 13.21
N ILE A 226 -4.57 -31.63 13.33
CA ILE A 226 -5.27 -31.71 14.60
C ILE A 226 -6.16 -32.94 14.61
N PHE A 227 -6.52 -33.37 15.81
CA PHE A 227 -7.40 -34.51 16.03
C PHE A 227 -8.64 -34.01 16.76
N TRP A 228 -9.81 -34.16 16.15
CA TRP A 228 -11.07 -33.68 16.72
C TRP A 228 -12.27 -34.49 16.23
N GLY A 229 -13.30 -34.58 17.07
CA GLY A 229 -14.53 -35.33 16.83
C GLY A 229 -15.57 -34.96 17.88
N TRP A 230 -16.84 -35.24 17.62
CA TRP A 230 -17.92 -35.00 18.59
C TRP A 230 -17.89 -35.98 19.76
N THR A 231 -17.27 -37.15 19.55
CA THR A 231 -17.06 -38.20 20.55
C THR A 231 -15.61 -38.67 20.50
N LEU A 232 -15.15 -39.36 21.54
CA LEU A 232 -13.80 -39.94 21.59
C LEU A 232 -13.57 -41.00 20.52
N ASP A 233 -14.63 -41.76 20.18
CA ASP A 233 -14.57 -42.81 19.17
C ASP A 233 -14.58 -42.25 17.73
N ASP A 234 -15.03 -41.00 17.55
CA ASP A 234 -15.14 -40.32 16.25
C ASP A 234 -14.05 -39.26 16.00
N VAL A 235 -12.94 -39.31 16.75
CA VAL A 235 -11.82 -38.38 16.57
C VAL A 235 -11.15 -38.62 15.21
N LYS A 236 -11.13 -37.58 14.36
CA LYS A 236 -10.53 -37.61 13.03
C LYS A 236 -9.35 -36.66 12.95
N ALA A 237 -8.34 -37.07 12.19
CA ALA A 237 -7.26 -36.18 11.79
C ALA A 237 -7.77 -35.21 10.71
N ASP A 238 -7.56 -33.91 10.90
CA ASP A 238 -7.78 -32.88 9.89
C ASP A 238 -6.55 -31.96 9.83
N CYS A 239 -6.17 -31.54 8.62
CA CYS A 239 -4.98 -30.71 8.44
C CYS A 239 -5.32 -29.24 8.65
N LEU A 240 -4.39 -28.49 9.24
CA LEU A 240 -4.51 -27.04 9.32
C LEU A 240 -4.39 -26.43 7.92
N VAL A 241 -5.32 -25.55 7.56
CA VAL A 241 -5.30 -24.83 6.29
C VAL A 241 -5.45 -23.33 6.54
N LEU A 242 -4.48 -22.55 6.08
CA LEU A 242 -4.48 -21.10 6.18
C LEU A 242 -5.03 -20.45 4.90
N TYR A 243 -6.14 -19.74 5.04
CA TYR A 243 -6.80 -19.01 3.98
C TYR A 243 -6.47 -17.52 4.08
N LYS A 244 -6.32 -16.86 2.94
CA LYS A 244 -6.27 -15.40 2.84
C LYS A 244 -7.69 -14.88 2.63
N THR A 245 -8.13 -13.94 3.45
CA THR A 245 -9.53 -13.43 3.45
C THR A 245 -9.82 -12.42 2.35
N GLY A 246 -8.78 -11.84 1.73
CA GLY A 246 -8.90 -10.80 0.71
C GLY A 246 -7.55 -10.36 0.15
N ARG A 247 -7.55 -9.28 -0.65
CA ARG A 247 -6.33 -8.59 -1.11
C ARG A 247 -5.82 -7.65 -0.01
N THR A 248 -4.52 -7.41 0.08
CA THR A 248 -3.87 -6.54 1.08
C THR A 248 -4.43 -5.10 1.03
N ASN A 249 -4.84 -4.63 -0.15
CA ASN A 249 -5.46 -3.30 -0.32
C ASN A 249 -6.97 -3.24 -0.05
N ALA A 250 -7.66 -4.37 0.16
CA ALA A 250 -9.11 -4.40 0.39
C ALA A 250 -9.49 -4.39 1.88
N ASN A 251 -8.52 -4.62 2.78
CA ASN A 251 -8.71 -4.64 4.22
C ASN A 251 -8.42 -3.25 4.79
N ASP A 252 -9.43 -2.39 4.94
CA ASP A 252 -9.38 -1.16 5.76
C ASP A 252 -9.32 -1.55 7.27
N GLY A 253 -8.29 -2.33 7.64
CA GLY A 253 -7.99 -2.89 8.98
C GLY A 253 -8.79 -4.14 9.35
N GLY A 254 -8.97 -5.10 8.46
CA GLY A 254 -9.67 -6.36 8.76
C GLY A 254 -8.73 -7.55 8.75
N ILE A 255 -9.19 -8.68 9.31
CA ILE A 255 -8.49 -9.97 9.36
C ILE A 255 -7.90 -10.34 8.01
N ASP A 256 -6.60 -10.62 7.95
CA ASP A 256 -5.89 -10.95 6.72
C ASP A 256 -5.91 -12.46 6.44
N PHE A 257 -5.73 -13.29 7.48
CA PHE A 257 -5.74 -14.74 7.35
C PHE A 257 -6.69 -15.42 8.34
N VAL A 258 -7.27 -16.54 7.91
CA VAL A 258 -8.14 -17.40 8.74
C VAL A 258 -7.67 -18.83 8.61
N MET A 259 -7.56 -19.53 9.74
CA MET A 259 -7.14 -20.92 9.77
C MET A 259 -8.32 -21.85 10.05
N ARG A 260 -8.49 -22.85 9.17
CA ARG A 260 -9.39 -23.99 9.41
C ARG A 260 -8.58 -25.18 9.95
N PRO A 261 -9.17 -26.03 10.80
CA PRO A 261 -10.49 -25.90 11.44
C PRO A 261 -10.52 -25.11 12.76
N LEU A 262 -9.37 -24.67 13.28
CA LEU A 262 -9.29 -23.99 14.58
C LEU A 262 -10.10 -22.67 14.67
N GLY A 263 -10.43 -22.05 13.54
CA GLY A 263 -11.09 -20.74 13.53
C GLY A 263 -10.16 -19.61 13.97
N ARG A 264 -8.85 -19.79 13.81
CA ARG A 264 -7.83 -18.84 14.27
C ARG A 264 -7.66 -17.69 13.29
N PHE A 265 -7.67 -16.46 13.79
CA PHE A 265 -7.55 -15.25 12.97
C PHE A 265 -6.16 -14.63 13.05
N PHE A 266 -5.71 -14.06 11.94
CA PHE A 266 -4.40 -13.42 11.82
C PHE A 266 -4.56 -12.03 11.21
N GLN A 267 -3.90 -11.06 11.83
CA GLN A 267 -3.80 -9.69 11.35
C GLN A 267 -2.35 -9.32 11.10
N VAL A 268 -2.04 -8.81 9.90
CA VAL A 268 -0.71 -8.29 9.57
C VAL A 268 -0.63 -6.80 9.91
N THR A 269 0.46 -6.37 10.54
CA THR A 269 0.65 -4.97 10.92
C THR A 269 2.10 -4.51 10.77
N GLU A 270 2.27 -3.26 10.36
CA GLU A 270 3.57 -2.60 10.16
C GLU A 270 4.02 -1.72 11.34
N THR A 271 3.15 -1.55 12.34
CA THR A 271 3.36 -0.65 13.48
C THR A 271 3.00 -1.35 14.78
N VAL A 272 3.70 -1.01 15.85
CA VAL A 272 3.37 -1.41 17.22
C VAL A 272 2.54 -0.31 17.89
N ASP A 273 1.43 0.09 17.26
CA ASP A 273 0.53 1.14 17.75
C ASP A 273 -0.68 0.50 18.45
N ALA A 274 -0.87 0.79 19.74
CA ALA A 274 -1.94 0.15 20.52
C ALA A 274 -3.35 0.47 19.99
N GLY A 275 -3.56 1.67 19.45
CA GLY A 275 -4.85 2.07 18.90
C GLY A 275 -5.26 1.22 17.70
N LYS A 276 -4.32 0.89 16.81
CA LYS A 276 -4.57 -0.02 15.69
C LYS A 276 -4.90 -1.44 16.15
N TYR A 277 -4.14 -1.99 17.09
CA TYR A 277 -4.40 -3.35 17.60
C TYR A 277 -5.79 -3.44 18.20
N PHE A 278 -6.18 -2.47 19.02
CA PHE A 278 -7.47 -2.49 19.70
C PHE A 278 -8.62 -2.30 18.70
N LEU A 279 -8.41 -1.49 17.66
CA LEU A 279 -9.36 -1.31 16.57
C LEU A 279 -9.57 -2.60 15.76
N ASP A 280 -8.53 -3.37 15.50
CA ASP A 280 -8.64 -4.67 14.81
C ASP A 280 -9.32 -5.72 15.71
N ILE A 281 -9.03 -5.72 17.01
CA ILE A 281 -9.69 -6.57 18.03
C ILE A 281 -11.20 -6.23 18.13
N ASP A 282 -11.55 -4.95 18.16
CA ASP A 282 -12.96 -4.52 18.26
C ASP A 282 -13.78 -4.91 17.02
N LYS A 283 -13.16 -4.97 15.84
CA LYS A 283 -13.82 -5.40 14.59
C LYS A 283 -14.30 -6.85 14.60
N ILE A 284 -13.69 -7.69 15.43
CA ILE A 284 -14.06 -9.10 15.60
C ILE A 284 -14.72 -9.35 16.97
N GLN A 285 -15.31 -8.31 17.57
CA GLN A 285 -15.96 -8.39 18.88
C GLN A 285 -15.07 -8.97 19.98
N LYS A 286 -13.78 -8.61 19.99
CA LYS A 286 -12.81 -9.05 21.00
C LYS A 286 -12.55 -10.55 21.01
N PHE A 287 -12.72 -11.20 19.85
CA PHE A 287 -12.23 -12.55 19.64
C PHE A 287 -10.69 -12.58 19.65
N PRO A 288 -10.04 -13.68 20.12
CA PRO A 288 -8.59 -13.80 20.11
C PRO A 288 -8.00 -13.64 18.70
N LEU A 289 -6.91 -12.87 18.60
CA LEU A 289 -6.30 -12.49 17.35
C LEU A 289 -4.78 -12.67 17.41
N THR A 290 -4.24 -13.34 16.40
CA THR A 290 -2.80 -13.45 16.20
C THR A 290 -2.31 -12.29 15.35
N PHE A 291 -1.24 -11.62 15.78
CA PHE A 291 -0.66 -10.50 15.04
C PHE A 291 0.65 -10.91 14.37
N VAL A 292 0.75 -10.75 13.05
CA VAL A 292 1.99 -10.89 12.30
C VAL A 292 2.60 -9.50 12.14
N VAL A 293 3.67 -9.24 12.89
CA VAL A 293 4.20 -7.90 13.10
C VAL A 293 5.49 -7.72 12.32
N LYS A 294 5.55 -6.66 11.52
CA LYS A 294 6.75 -6.28 10.78
C LYS A 294 7.76 -5.55 11.68
N SER A 295 8.26 -6.25 12.71
CA SER A 295 9.29 -5.78 13.62
C SER A 295 10.36 -6.85 13.85
N GLU A 296 11.58 -6.41 14.13
CA GLU A 296 12.69 -7.25 14.60
C GLU A 296 12.76 -7.31 16.14
N ASP A 297 11.98 -6.47 16.84
CA ASP A 297 11.89 -6.47 18.30
C ASP A 297 11.37 -7.81 18.83
N SER A 298 11.75 -8.18 20.06
CA SER A 298 11.22 -9.39 20.69
C SER A 298 9.72 -9.29 20.95
N VAL A 299 9.06 -10.44 21.10
CA VAL A 299 7.62 -10.50 21.39
C VAL A 299 7.29 -9.76 22.69
N GLU A 300 8.15 -9.90 23.70
CA GLU A 300 7.99 -9.24 25.01
C GLU A 300 8.07 -7.72 24.88
N GLU A 301 9.03 -7.19 24.12
CA GLU A 301 9.15 -5.74 23.92
C GLU A 301 7.98 -5.20 23.10
N ILE A 302 7.50 -5.92 22.07
CA ILE A 302 6.30 -5.53 21.31
C ILE A 302 5.08 -5.43 22.25
N LEU A 303 4.81 -6.47 23.05
CA LEU A 303 3.67 -6.50 23.98
C LEU A 303 3.78 -5.42 25.06
N LYS A 304 4.98 -5.21 25.60
CA LYS A 304 5.27 -4.14 26.56
C LYS A 304 5.04 -2.76 25.96
N HIS A 305 5.47 -2.52 24.73
CA HIS A 305 5.23 -1.27 24.03
C HIS A 305 3.73 -1.00 23.81
N ILE A 306 2.95 -2.03 23.45
CA ILE A 306 1.49 -1.93 23.31
C ILE A 306 0.86 -1.58 24.66
N ARG A 307 1.22 -2.30 25.73
CA ARG A 307 0.69 -2.04 27.08
C ARG A 307 1.00 -0.62 27.56
N ILE A 308 2.24 -0.15 27.43
CA ILE A 308 2.64 1.22 27.83
C ILE A 308 1.82 2.28 27.07
N GLN A 309 1.56 2.08 25.78
CA GLN A 309 0.72 2.99 25.00
C GLN A 309 -0.76 2.93 25.41
N ALA A 310 -1.25 1.74 25.74
CA ALA A 310 -2.59 1.53 26.25
C ALA A 310 -2.78 2.21 27.62
N GLU A 311 -1.82 2.09 28.54
CA GLU A 311 -1.84 2.75 29.87
C GLU A 311 -1.85 4.29 29.76
N ARG A 312 -1.23 4.85 28.72
CA ARG A 312 -1.30 6.29 28.44
C ARG A 312 -2.67 6.73 27.94
N SER A 313 -3.36 5.85 27.20
CA SER A 313 -4.64 6.16 26.55
C SER A 313 -5.84 5.83 27.45
N TYR A 314 -5.73 4.77 28.26
CA TYR A 314 -6.77 4.24 29.12
C TYR A 314 -6.29 4.27 30.57
N LYS A 315 -7.10 4.88 31.45
CA LYS A 315 -6.79 4.93 32.91
C LYS A 315 -7.28 3.69 33.68
N ILE A 316 -8.00 2.78 33.03
CA ILE A 316 -8.68 1.64 33.67
C ILE A 316 -7.95 0.35 33.30
N SER A 317 -7.24 -0.25 34.25
CA SER A 317 -6.44 -1.46 34.03
C SER A 317 -7.27 -2.63 33.48
N ARG A 318 -8.52 -2.79 33.93
CA ARG A 318 -9.41 -3.86 33.43
C ARG A 318 -9.66 -3.78 31.92
N ILE A 319 -9.74 -2.56 31.36
CA ILE A 319 -9.92 -2.37 29.92
C ILE A 319 -8.66 -2.83 29.19
N ILE A 320 -7.49 -2.42 29.68
CA ILE A 320 -6.19 -2.79 29.11
C ILE A 320 -6.03 -4.31 29.11
N GLU A 321 -6.27 -4.97 30.25
CA GLU A 321 -6.17 -6.43 30.35
C GLU A 321 -7.14 -7.14 29.40
N THR A 322 -8.36 -6.61 29.22
CA THR A 322 -9.33 -7.19 28.28
C THR A 322 -8.75 -7.23 26.86
N TYR A 323 -8.17 -6.12 26.38
CA TYR A 323 -7.57 -6.07 25.05
C TYR A 323 -6.28 -6.88 24.94
N MET A 324 -5.39 -6.80 25.95
CA MET A 324 -4.14 -7.55 25.95
C MET A 324 -4.39 -9.06 25.92
N ASN A 325 -5.42 -9.55 26.62
CA ASN A 325 -5.82 -10.96 26.60
C ASN A 325 -6.41 -11.41 25.25
N CYS A 326 -6.84 -10.47 24.39
CA CYS A 326 -7.26 -10.80 23.03
C CYS A 326 -6.07 -10.99 22.07
N ILE A 327 -4.86 -10.59 22.45
CA ILE A 327 -3.65 -10.85 21.65
C ILE A 327 -3.24 -12.30 21.90
N GLU A 328 -3.62 -13.18 20.99
CA GLU A 328 -3.43 -14.64 21.12
C GLU A 328 -1.96 -15.03 20.91
N GLU A 329 -1.31 -14.46 19.88
CA GLU A 329 0.10 -14.68 19.57
C GLU A 329 0.63 -13.46 18.82
N VAL A 330 1.92 -13.18 18.98
CA VAL A 330 2.66 -12.22 18.17
C VAL A 330 3.74 -12.95 17.38
N ILE A 331 3.71 -12.80 16.05
CA ILE A 331 4.68 -13.37 15.12
C ILE A 331 5.48 -12.22 14.50
N ASN A 332 6.65 -11.95 15.07
CA ASN A 332 7.59 -10.95 14.56
C ASN A 332 8.44 -11.51 13.40
N ILE A 333 9.33 -10.70 12.83
CA ILE A 333 10.22 -11.12 11.74
C ILE A 333 11.13 -12.30 12.17
N PRO A 334 11.80 -12.27 13.34
CA PRO A 334 12.58 -13.41 13.83
C PRO A 334 11.79 -14.72 13.87
N LEU A 335 10.61 -14.75 14.51
CA LEU A 335 9.80 -15.96 14.61
C LEU A 335 9.30 -16.42 13.24
N LEU A 336 8.98 -15.49 12.33
CA LEU A 336 8.61 -15.83 10.96
C LEU A 336 9.77 -16.48 10.19
N LEU A 337 11.01 -16.04 10.44
CA LEU A 337 12.22 -16.63 9.84
C LEU A 337 12.53 -18.02 10.41
N GLU A 338 12.25 -18.26 11.69
CA GLU A 338 12.33 -19.60 12.30
C GLU A 338 11.33 -20.55 11.64
N ARG A 339 10.07 -20.13 11.51
CA ARG A 339 9.03 -20.89 10.80
C ARG A 339 9.39 -21.14 9.34
N PHE A 340 9.99 -20.15 8.68
CA PHE A 340 10.51 -20.33 7.33
C PHE A 340 11.64 -21.38 7.28
N ALA A 341 12.53 -21.40 8.26
CA ALA A 341 13.57 -22.43 8.35
C ALA A 341 12.98 -23.85 8.45
N GLU A 342 11.91 -24.04 9.22
CA GLU A 342 11.19 -25.32 9.27
C GLU A 342 10.48 -25.68 7.95
N VAL A 343 9.93 -24.70 7.24
CA VAL A 343 9.35 -24.93 5.91
C VAL A 343 10.42 -25.42 4.92
N LYS A 344 11.66 -24.90 5.03
CA LYS A 344 12.78 -25.36 4.23
C LYS A 344 13.18 -26.80 4.55
N THR A 345 13.27 -27.18 5.83
CA THR A 345 13.64 -28.57 6.21
C THR A 345 12.62 -29.59 5.70
N LYS A 346 11.37 -29.16 5.51
CA LYS A 346 10.28 -29.96 4.92
C LYS A 346 10.26 -29.95 3.37
N ASN A 347 11.27 -29.40 2.71
CA ASN A 347 11.37 -29.28 1.23
C ASN A 347 10.20 -28.54 0.56
N LYS A 348 9.54 -27.61 1.28
CA LYS A 348 8.38 -26.84 0.79
C LYS A 348 8.74 -25.44 0.26
N LEU A 349 10.01 -25.17 0.01
CA LEU A 349 10.49 -23.86 -0.44
C LEU A 349 9.85 -23.42 -1.75
N GLN A 350 9.69 -24.34 -2.70
CA GLN A 350 9.06 -24.07 -3.99
C GLN A 350 7.61 -23.62 -3.83
N ASN A 351 6.86 -24.25 -2.92
CA ASN A 351 5.47 -23.87 -2.64
C ASN A 351 5.39 -22.44 -2.10
N VAL A 352 6.35 -22.01 -1.27
CA VAL A 352 6.40 -20.62 -0.77
C VAL A 352 6.55 -19.65 -1.94
N ILE A 353 7.49 -19.89 -2.86
CA ILE A 353 7.71 -19.04 -4.03
C ILE A 353 6.46 -19.00 -4.92
N ASP A 354 5.87 -20.17 -5.19
CA ASP A 354 4.67 -20.28 -6.03
C ASP A 354 3.51 -19.49 -5.43
N ASN A 355 3.30 -19.59 -4.11
CA ASN A 355 2.30 -18.78 -3.41
C ASN A 355 2.62 -17.28 -3.49
N ILE A 356 3.88 -16.86 -3.33
CA ILE A 356 4.28 -15.44 -3.47
C ILE A 356 3.92 -14.91 -4.86
N VAL A 357 4.21 -15.66 -5.91
CA VAL A 357 3.88 -15.26 -7.30
C VAL A 357 2.38 -15.12 -7.49
N VAL A 358 1.62 -16.15 -7.11
CA VAL A 358 0.15 -16.15 -7.26
C VAL A 358 -0.47 -14.98 -6.51
N GLN A 359 -0.10 -14.78 -5.26
CA GLN A 359 -0.66 -13.70 -4.44
C GLN A 359 -0.23 -12.33 -4.93
N SER A 360 1.00 -12.18 -5.43
CA SER A 360 1.47 -10.92 -6.01
C SER A 360 0.72 -10.57 -7.30
N LYS A 361 0.47 -11.54 -8.19
CA LYS A 361 -0.34 -11.29 -9.40
C LYS A 361 -1.74 -10.80 -9.04
N VAL A 362 -2.37 -11.46 -8.06
CA VAL A 362 -3.70 -11.05 -7.56
C VAL A 362 -3.65 -9.66 -6.94
N GLU A 363 -2.70 -9.37 -6.04
CA GLU A 363 -2.62 -8.10 -5.31
C GLU A 363 -2.42 -6.89 -6.23
N PHE A 364 -1.54 -7.03 -7.22
CA PHE A 364 -1.16 -5.95 -8.12
C PHE A 364 -1.99 -5.92 -9.41
N ASN A 365 -3.02 -6.78 -9.50
CA ASN A 365 -3.88 -6.91 -10.68
C ASN A 365 -3.07 -7.11 -11.97
N TYR A 366 -2.06 -7.95 -11.88
CA TYR A 366 -1.23 -8.35 -13.00
C TYR A 366 -1.89 -9.54 -13.67
N GLU A 367 -2.58 -9.26 -14.77
CA GLU A 367 -2.90 -10.27 -15.76
C GLU A 367 -1.61 -10.50 -16.56
N ASP A 368 -1.26 -11.75 -16.84
CA ASP A 368 -0.22 -12.06 -17.82
C ASP A 368 -0.74 -11.54 -19.17
N THR A 369 -0.58 -10.25 -19.44
CA THR A 369 -0.59 -9.74 -20.81
C THR A 369 0.79 -10.01 -21.37
N GLU A 370 1.10 -11.30 -21.54
CA GLU A 370 2.06 -11.74 -22.53
C GLU A 370 1.23 -12.36 -23.65
N GLU A 371 1.44 -11.79 -24.84
CA GLU A 371 0.90 -12.19 -26.14
C GLU A 371 1.10 -13.68 -26.44
#